data_AF-A0A2E7Z658-F1
#
_entry.id   AF-A0A2E7Z658-F1
#
_cell.length_a   1.000
_cell.length_b   1.000
_cell.length_c   1.000
_cell.angle_alpha   90.00
_cell.angle_beta   90.00
_cell.angle_gamma   90.00
#
_symmetry.space_group_name_H-M   'P 1'
#
loop_
_entity.id
_entity.type
_entity.pdbx_description
1 polymer ?
#
loop_
_entity_poly.entity_id
_entity_poly.type
_entity_poly.pdbx_seq_one_letter_code
_entity_poly.pdbx_strand_id
1 'polypeptide(L)'
;MAEHAGPASYVKIWVVLLILLGVSIAGPTLEIQVVTMITAFGVALVKAYLVAKHFMHVNLQPRYVLYVLCTCLTLMLVFWAGTAPDIYKDEGANWVKHGVSPAH
;
A
#
# COMPACT_ATOMS: atom_id res chain seq x y z
N MET A 1 18.96 9.70 25.64
CA MET A 1 19.53 10.89 24.97
C MET A 1 18.62 11.25 23.81
N ALA A 2 17.67 12.14 24.07
CA ALA A 2 16.65 12.56 23.12
C ALA A 2 17.26 13.55 22.11
N GLU A 3 17.61 13.06 20.93
CA GLU A 3 17.99 13.91 19.81
C GLU A 3 16.74 14.68 19.35
N HIS A 4 16.80 15.99 19.55
CA HIS A 4 15.73 16.93 19.31
C HIS A 4 15.34 16.93 17.83
N ALA A 5 14.05 17.08 17.57
CA ALA A 5 13.40 17.18 16.26
C ALA A 5 13.96 18.34 15.41
N GLY A 6 15.14 18.14 14.81
CA GLY A 6 15.74 19.04 13.84
C GLY A 6 15.36 18.67 12.40
N PRO A 7 15.32 19.64 11.47
CA PRO A 7 15.01 19.41 10.04
C PRO A 7 15.92 18.36 9.38
N ALA A 8 17.15 18.17 9.90
CA ALA A 8 18.08 17.15 9.45
C ALA A 8 17.53 15.71 9.57
N SER A 9 16.70 15.43 10.60
CA SER A 9 16.12 14.10 10.78
C SER A 9 15.05 13.80 9.71
N TYR A 10 14.27 14.81 9.33
CA TYR A 10 13.24 14.71 8.28
C TYR A 10 13.85 14.43 6.90
N VAL A 11 14.95 15.13 6.58
CA VAL A 11 15.72 14.88 5.35
C VAL A 11 16.26 13.44 5.32
N LYS A 12 16.73 12.92 6.46
CA LYS A 12 17.23 11.54 6.56
C LYS A 12 16.15 10.51 6.22
N ILE A 13 14.93 10.68 6.73
CA ILE A 13 13.82 9.78 6.44
C ILE A 13 13.35 9.94 4.99
N TRP A 14 13.34 11.15 4.45
CA TRP A 14 13.07 11.40 3.04
C TRP A 14 14.07 10.69 2.12
N VAL A 15 15.37 10.73 2.43
CA VAL A 15 16.39 9.97 1.68
C VAL A 15 16.12 8.46 1.76
N VAL A 16 15.76 7.93 2.93
CA VAL A 16 15.39 6.52 3.08
C VAL A 16 14.19 6.16 2.19
N LEU A 17 13.17 7.03 2.13
CA LEU A 17 12.01 6.84 1.24
C LEU A 17 12.40 6.86 -0.25
N LEU A 18 13.36 7.69 -0.65
CA LEU A 18 13.91 7.70 -2.01
C LEU A 18 14.70 6.43 -2.33
N ILE A 19 15.47 5.89 -1.39
CA ILE A 19 16.16 4.61 -1.59
C ILE A 19 15.13 3.49 -1.75
N LEU A 20 14.12 3.44 -0.90
CA LEU A 20 12.98 2.51 -1.02
C LEU A 20 12.25 2.67 -2.36
N LEU A 21 12.19 3.89 -2.93
CA LEU A 21 11.67 4.11 -4.28
C LEU A 21 12.57 3.49 -5.34
N GLY A 22 13.88 3.70 -5.27
CA GLY A 22 14.84 3.05 -6.17
C GLY A 22 14.72 1.53 -6.14
N VAL A 23 14.62 0.92 -4.94
CA VAL A 23 14.42 -0.53 -4.77
C VAL A 23 13.11 -0.99 -5.40
N SER A 24 12.03 -0.22 -5.29
CA SER A 24 10.74 -0.56 -5.90
C SER A 24 10.77 -0.52 -7.42
N ILE A 25 11.60 0.33 -8.03
CA ILE A 25 11.78 0.42 -9.48
C ILE A 25 12.71 -0.69 -9.98
N ALA A 26 13.72 -1.04 -9.20
CA ALA A 26 14.68 -2.10 -9.54
C ALA A 26 14.13 -3.52 -9.29
N GLY A 27 13.23 -3.72 -8.32
CA GLY A 27 12.67 -5.05 -8.02
C GLY A 27 12.06 -5.78 -9.23
N PRO A 28 11.24 -5.12 -10.06
CA PRO A 28 10.67 -5.72 -11.27
C PRO A 28 11.67 -6.17 -12.33
N THR A 29 12.92 -5.66 -12.34
CA THR A 29 13.91 -6.01 -13.39
C THR A 29 14.49 -7.41 -13.23
N LEU A 30 14.18 -8.09 -12.13
CA LEU A 30 14.59 -9.47 -11.86
C LEU A 30 13.71 -10.52 -12.57
N GLU A 31 12.66 -10.10 -13.30
CA GLU A 31 11.71 -10.92 -14.09
C GLU A 31 11.02 -12.09 -13.34
N ILE A 32 11.29 -12.28 -12.05
CA ILE A 32 10.68 -13.30 -11.19
C ILE A 32 9.44 -12.70 -10.52
N GLN A 33 8.26 -13.08 -11.01
CA GLN A 33 6.97 -12.55 -10.55
C GLN A 33 6.77 -12.60 -9.03
N VAL A 34 7.14 -13.71 -8.39
CA VAL A 34 6.97 -13.90 -6.94
C VAL A 34 7.86 -12.93 -6.15
N VAL A 35 9.12 -12.79 -6.56
CA VAL A 35 10.10 -11.89 -5.93
C VAL A 35 9.67 -10.45 -6.11
N THR A 36 9.17 -10.08 -7.30
CA THR A 36 8.64 -8.75 -7.58
C THR A 36 7.43 -8.43 -6.70
N MET A 37 6.50 -9.37 -6.54
CA MET A 37 5.31 -9.18 -5.71
C MET A 37 5.68 -8.98 -4.23
N ILE A 38 6.53 -9.86 -3.68
CA ILE A 38 6.99 -9.74 -2.29
C ILE A 38 7.75 -8.43 -2.07
N THR A 39 8.62 -8.05 -3.01
CA THR A 39 9.39 -6.81 -2.93
C THR A 39 8.47 -5.58 -3.00
N ALA A 40 7.50 -5.56 -3.91
CA ALA A 40 6.56 -4.47 -4.06
C ALA A 40 5.70 -4.27 -2.79
N PHE A 41 5.08 -5.33 -2.28
CA PHE A 41 4.27 -5.25 -1.07
C PHE A 41 5.10 -4.96 0.18
N GLY A 42 6.27 -5.59 0.30
CA GLY A 42 7.18 -5.37 1.42
C GLY A 42 7.65 -3.91 1.49
N VAL A 43 8.10 -3.35 0.37
CA VAL A 43 8.49 -1.93 0.29
C VAL A 43 7.30 -1.01 0.57
N ALA A 44 6.11 -1.32 0.07
CA ALA A 44 4.90 -0.53 0.33
C ALA A 44 4.56 -0.47 1.83
N LEU A 45 4.63 -1.60 2.54
CA LEU A 45 4.39 -1.66 3.99
C LEU A 45 5.43 -0.85 4.78
N VAL A 46 6.71 -0.99 4.45
CA VAL A 46 7.80 -0.24 5.12
C VAL A 46 7.65 1.26 4.89
N LYS A 47 7.34 1.69 3.67
CA LYS A 47 7.08 3.10 3.36
C LYS A 47 5.89 3.65 4.15
N ALA A 48 4.76 2.93 4.15
CA ALA A 48 3.57 3.35 4.88
C ALA A 48 3.85 3.51 6.39
N TYR A 49 4.60 2.58 6.98
CA TYR A 49 5.01 2.68 8.39
C TYR A 49 5.90 3.88 8.67
N LEU A 50 6.93 4.11 7.83
CA LEU A 50 7.84 5.25 7.99
C LEU A 50 7.11 6.59 7.88
N VAL A 51 6.19 6.71 6.92
CA VAL A 51 5.34 7.89 6.74
C VAL A 51 4.41 8.10 7.94
N ALA A 52 3.71 7.06 8.38
CA ALA A 52 2.80 7.13 9.52
C ALA A 52 3.52 7.56 10.80
N LYS A 53 4.70 7.00 11.05
CA LYS A 53 5.48 7.30 12.26
C LYS A 53 6.09 8.69 12.26
N HIS A 54 6.68 9.13 11.15
CA HIS A 54 7.51 10.34 11.13
C HIS A 54 6.85 11.56 10.48
N PHE A 55 5.97 11.37 9.50
CA PHE A 55 5.31 12.48 8.81
C PHE A 55 3.93 12.74 9.41
N MET A 56 3.17 11.68 9.68
CA MET A 56 1.85 11.78 10.30
C MET A 56 1.88 11.88 11.82
N HIS A 57 3.06 11.74 12.46
CA HIS A 57 3.25 11.86 13.91
C HIS A 57 2.27 11.01 14.73
N VAL A 58 1.91 9.83 14.23
CA VAL A 58 0.91 8.96 14.88
C VAL A 58 1.38 8.48 16.26
N ASN A 59 2.69 8.42 16.49
CA ASN A 59 3.27 8.02 17.78
C ASN A 59 3.16 9.09 18.88
N LEU A 60 2.95 10.36 18.51
CA LEU A 60 2.78 11.47 19.46
C LEU A 60 1.31 11.73 19.81
N GLN A 61 0.39 11.18 19.02
CA GLN A 61 -1.04 11.43 19.12
C GLN A 61 -1.73 10.45 20.10
N PRO A 62 -2.91 10.84 20.64
CA PRO A 62 -3.68 9.96 21.52
C PRO A 62 -4.09 8.67 20.80
N ARG A 63 -4.09 7.55 21.55
CA ARG A 63 -4.34 6.19 21.03
C ARG A 63 -5.66 6.04 20.25
N TYR A 64 -6.64 6.92 20.49
CA TYR A 64 -7.89 6.94 19.74
C TYR A 64 -7.68 7.20 18.24
N VAL A 65 -6.68 8.00 17.85
CA VAL A 65 -6.37 8.27 16.43
C VAL A 65 -5.96 7.00 15.70
N LEU A 66 -5.17 6.14 16.35
CA LEU A 66 -4.81 4.82 15.83
C LEU A 66 -6.06 3.96 15.63
N TYR A 67 -6.98 3.93 16.59
CA TYR A 67 -8.22 3.15 16.45
C TYR A 67 -9.08 3.64 15.27
N VAL A 68 -9.23 4.96 15.10
CA VAL A 68 -9.98 5.53 13.98
C VAL A 68 -9.30 5.21 12.64
N LEU A 69 -7.98 5.40 12.54
CA LEU A 69 -7.22 5.11 11.33
C LEU A 69 -7.28 3.62 10.95
N CYS A 70 -7.10 2.72 11.91
CA CYS A 70 -7.26 1.28 11.71
C CYS A 70 -8.69 0.91 11.31
N THR A 71 -9.70 1.57 11.89
CA THR A 71 -11.10 1.37 11.52
C THR A 71 -11.36 1.80 10.08
N CYS A 72 -10.88 2.97 9.66
CA CYS A 72 -10.99 3.43 8.27
C CYS A 72 -10.32 2.46 7.28
N LEU A 73 -9.11 1.98 7.59
CA LEU A 73 -8.42 0.99 6.77
C LEU A 73 -9.20 -0.33 6.70
N THR A 74 -9.75 -0.79 7.84
CA THR A 74 -10.56 -2.01 7.89
C THR A 74 -11.82 -1.87 7.04
N LEU A 75 -12.53 -0.76 7.16
CA LEU A 75 -13.72 -0.48 6.34
C LEU A 75 -13.39 -0.39 4.85
N MET A 76 -12.24 0.21 4.50
CA MET A 76 -11.76 0.24 3.12
C MET A 76 -11.51 -1.17 2.59
N LEU A 77 -10.86 -2.05 3.38
CA LEU A 77 -10.62 -3.44 2.99
C LEU A 77 -11.91 -4.25 2.88
N VAL A 78 -12.86 -4.06 3.80
CA VAL A 78 -14.19 -4.69 3.74
C VAL A 78 -14.95 -4.24 2.49
N PHE A 79 -14.92 -2.94 2.17
CA PHE A 79 -15.55 -2.41 0.97
C PHE A 79 -14.93 -2.99 -0.31
N TRP A 80 -13.59 -3.02 -0.38
CA TRP A 80 -12.89 -3.64 -1.50
C TRP A 80 -13.22 -5.12 -1.62
N ALA A 81 -13.20 -5.87 -0.51
CA ALA A 81 -13.54 -7.30 -0.51
C ALA A 81 -15.02 -7.56 -0.87
N GLY A 82 -15.93 -6.66 -0.50
CA GLY A 82 -17.35 -6.76 -0.82
C GLY A 82 -17.66 -6.47 -2.29
N THR A 83 -16.92 -5.55 -2.93
CA THR A 83 -17.09 -5.19 -4.34
C THR A 83 -16.22 -6.03 -5.29
N ALA A 84 -15.13 -6.63 -4.80
CA ALA A 84 -14.26 -7.51 -5.56
C ALA A 84 -15.02 -8.65 -6.31
N PRO A 85 -15.88 -9.47 -5.67
CA PRO A 85 -16.56 -10.55 -6.38
C PRO A 85 -17.56 -10.05 -7.42
N ASP A 86 -18.06 -8.82 -7.29
CA ASP A 86 -18.95 -8.20 -8.29
C ASP A 86 -18.15 -7.72 -9.52
N ILE A 87 -17.00 -7.09 -9.30
CA ILE A 87 -16.13 -6.58 -10.36
C ILE A 87 -15.37 -7.69 -11.10
N TYR A 88 -14.90 -8.72 -10.39
CA TYR A 88 -14.08 -9.79 -10.98
C TYR A 88 -14.91 -10.93 -11.59
N LYS A 89 -16.24 -10.87 -11.51
CA LYS A 89 -17.10 -11.81 -12.23
C LYS A 89 -17.20 -11.42 -13.69
N ASP A 90 -17.01 -12.40 -14.55
CA ASP A 90 -17.09 -12.24 -16.00
C ASP A 90 -18.53 -12.32 -16.54
N GLU A 91 -19.51 -12.57 -15.67
CA GLU A 91 -20.90 -12.85 -15.99
C GLU A 91 -21.84 -11.91 -15.22
N GLY A 92 -22.84 -11.36 -15.91
CA GLY A 92 -23.86 -10.49 -15.31
C GLY A 92 -25.11 -10.41 -16.18
N ALA A 93 -26.25 -10.08 -15.58
CA ALA A 93 -27.57 -10.14 -16.23
C ALA A 93 -27.72 -9.26 -17.49
N ASN A 94 -26.83 -8.29 -17.70
CA ASN A 94 -26.75 -7.46 -18.91
C ASN A 94 -25.30 -7.30 -19.43
N TRP A 95 -24.37 -8.15 -18.98
CA TRP A 95 -22.94 -7.99 -19.30
C TRP A 95 -22.59 -8.78 -20.56
N VAL A 96 -22.10 -8.09 -21.61
CA VAL A 96 -21.62 -8.71 -22.85
C VAL A 96 -20.14 -8.41 -23.00
N LYS A 97 -19.27 -9.40 -22.78
CA LYS A 97 -17.84 -9.29 -23.10
C LYS A 97 -17.65 -9.33 -24.61
N HIS A 98 -17.41 -8.18 -25.24
CA HIS A 98 -17.00 -8.13 -26.64
C HIS A 98 -15.56 -8.64 -26.77
N GLY A 99 -15.37 -9.80 -27.43
CA GLY A 99 -14.05 -10.37 -27.73
C GLY A 99 -13.82 -11.83 -27.34
N VAL A 100 -14.80 -12.51 -26.72
CA VAL A 100 -14.72 -13.96 -26.45
C VAL A 100 -15.56 -14.70 -27.48
N SER A 101 -14.92 -15.57 -28.29
CA SER A 101 -15.63 -16.49 -29.18
C SER A 101 -16.44 -17.47 -28.33
N PRO A 102 -17.73 -17.71 -28.64
CA PRO A 102 -18.56 -18.61 -27.85
C PRO A 102 -17.93 -20.01 -27.87
N ALA A 103 -17.50 -20.47 -26.69
CA ALA A 103 -17.10 -21.85 -26.50
C ALA A 103 -18.34 -22.73 -26.72
N HIS A 104 -18.18 -23.69 -27.62
CA HIS A 104 -19.16 -24.73 -27.94
C HIS A 104 -19.49 -25.58 -26.73
#